data_AF-A0A2D4S7T0-F1
#
_entry.id   AF-A0A2D4S7T0-F1
#
_cell.length_a   1.000
_cell.length_b   1.000
_cell.length_c   1.000
_cell.angle_alpha   90.00
_cell.angle_beta   90.00
_cell.angle_gamma   90.00
#
_symmetry.space_group_name_H-M   'P 1'
#
loop_
_entity.id
_entity.type
_entity.pdbx_description
1 polymer ?
#
loop_
_entity_poly.entity_id
_entity_poly.type
_entity_poly.pdbx_seq_one_letter_code
_entity_poly.pdbx_strand_id
1 'polypeptide(L)'
;MTVSPAAVELQEPLLIGRGTHRLCYQHPRDNSRCIKVLSRRPPRRDQLRAVQRELDMYRRLQQRQIDWSMLARYHGPVETTRGEGQVYELIRDVDGQVARTLEDWLRDTPEALDKAALLTALRQLRRYLMHYRVITTTLHARNMVWQRREDAPPRPVWW
;
A
#
# COMPACT_ATOMS: atom_id res chain seq x y z
N MET A 1 18.40 -19.52 24.08
CA MET A 1 16.94 -19.43 23.89
C MET A 1 16.63 -18.07 23.29
N THR A 2 16.48 -17.99 21.97
CA THR A 2 16.04 -16.76 21.30
C THR A 2 14.53 -16.66 21.49
N VAL A 3 14.09 -15.70 22.30
CA VAL A 3 12.67 -15.37 22.45
C VAL A 3 12.17 -14.96 21.07
N SER A 4 11.29 -15.76 20.46
CA SER A 4 10.56 -15.31 19.27
C SER A 4 9.88 -13.99 19.62
N PRO A 5 10.06 -12.92 18.82
CA PRO A 5 9.41 -11.65 19.12
C PRO A 5 7.91 -11.89 19.26
N ALA A 6 7.32 -11.39 20.36
CA ALA A 6 5.89 -11.50 20.59
C ALA A 6 5.13 -10.96 19.37
N ALA A 7 4.08 -11.67 18.96
CA ALA A 7 3.25 -11.30 17.81
C ALA A 7 2.76 -9.85 17.91
N VAL A 8 2.75 -9.13 16.79
CA VAL A 8 2.27 -7.74 16.74
C VAL A 8 0.77 -7.70 16.99
N GLU A 9 0.35 -6.89 17.96
CA GLU A 9 -1.06 -6.74 18.29
C GLU A 9 -1.76 -5.77 17.32
N LEU A 10 -2.77 -6.25 16.59
CA LEU A 10 -3.58 -5.45 15.67
C LEU A 10 -4.93 -5.09 16.28
N GLN A 11 -5.03 -3.84 16.71
CA GLN A 11 -6.21 -3.26 17.36
C GLN A 11 -7.06 -2.47 16.37
N GLU A 12 -8.37 -2.40 16.61
CA GLU A 12 -9.32 -1.73 15.72
C GLU A 12 -9.06 -0.22 15.50
N PRO A 13 -8.59 0.55 16.49
CA PRO A 13 -8.25 1.97 16.28
C PRO A 13 -7.13 2.21 15.26
N LEU A 14 -6.31 1.18 14.97
CA LEU A 14 -5.25 1.27 13.98
C LEU A 14 -5.71 0.83 12.58
N LEU A 15 -6.97 0.42 12.40
CA LEU A 15 -7.48 0.02 11.10
C LEU A 15 -7.60 1.23 10.17
N ILE A 16 -6.82 1.24 9.09
CA ILE A 16 -6.81 2.32 8.11
C ILE A 16 -7.54 1.96 6.81
N GLY A 17 -7.83 0.68 6.55
CA GLY A 17 -8.53 0.30 5.33
C GLY A 17 -9.09 -1.12 5.32
N ARG A 18 -10.26 -1.28 4.70
CA ARG A 18 -10.94 -2.57 4.49
C ARG A 18 -11.02 -2.89 3.00
N GLY A 19 -10.13 -3.76 2.53
CA GLY A 19 -10.19 -4.29 1.17
C GLY A 19 -11.01 -5.57 1.08
N THR A 20 -11.30 -6.02 -0.15
CA THR A 20 -12.06 -7.27 -0.41
C THR A 20 -11.42 -8.49 0.25
N HIS A 21 -10.09 -8.58 0.26
CA HIS A 21 -9.36 -9.76 0.75
C HIS A 21 -8.56 -9.52 2.03
N ARG A 22 -8.22 -8.27 2.34
CA ARG A 22 -7.30 -7.93 3.43
C ARG A 22 -7.77 -6.69 4.18
N LEU A 23 -7.48 -6.69 5.47
CA LEU A 23 -7.56 -5.52 6.35
C LEU A 23 -6.17 -4.89 6.40
N CYS A 24 -6.09 -3.57 6.40
CA CYS A 24 -4.84 -2.84 6.55
C CYS A 24 -4.85 -2.05 7.86
N TYR A 25 -3.85 -2.31 8.70
CA TYR A 25 -3.65 -1.64 9.97
C TYR A 25 -2.40 -0.78 9.91
N GLN A 26 -2.40 0.41 10.50
CA GLN A 26 -1.16 1.10 10.81
C GLN A 26 -0.32 0.24 11.77
N HIS A 27 0.99 0.18 11.53
CA HIS A 27 1.88 -0.57 12.41
C HIS A 27 1.98 0.13 13.78
N PRO A 28 1.76 -0.58 14.91
CA PRO A 28 1.61 0.05 16.23
C PRO A 28 2.89 0.71 16.76
N ARG A 29 4.05 0.31 16.25
CA ARG A 29 5.37 0.82 16.68
C ARG A 29 6.14 1.58 15.61
N ASP A 30 5.58 1.69 14.41
CA ASP A 30 6.26 2.34 13.28
C ASP A 30 5.22 3.08 12.43
N ASN A 31 5.16 4.39 12.59
CA ASN A 31 4.17 5.20 11.90
C ASN A 31 4.39 5.24 10.37
N SER A 32 5.56 4.83 9.87
CA SER A 32 5.87 4.75 8.43
C SER A 32 5.46 3.42 7.79
N ARG A 33 4.83 2.52 8.57
CA ARG A 33 4.46 1.18 8.09
C ARG A 33 3.01 0.86 8.34
N CYS A 34 2.48 -0.03 7.51
CA CYS A 34 1.20 -0.68 7.70
C CYS A 34 1.34 -2.20 7.57
N ILE A 35 0.41 -2.93 8.18
CA ILE A 35 0.34 -4.39 8.15
C ILE A 35 -0.95 -4.80 7.48
N LYS A 36 -0.85 -5.53 6.36
CA LYS A 36 -1.99 -6.12 5.67
C LYS A 36 -2.18 -7.57 6.12
N VAL A 37 -3.35 -7.91 6.67
CA VAL A 37 -3.74 -9.27 7.10
C VAL A 37 -4.99 -9.74 6.36
N LEU A 38 -5.15 -11.05 6.19
CA LEU A 38 -6.34 -11.63 5.55
C LEU A 38 -7.61 -11.30 6.35
N SER A 39 -8.66 -10.86 5.64
CA SER A 39 -9.93 -10.43 6.27
C SER A 39 -10.80 -11.59 6.77
N ARG A 40 -10.52 -12.82 6.31
CA ARG A 40 -11.28 -14.03 6.65
C ARG A 40 -10.36 -15.09 7.23
N ARG A 41 -10.89 -15.85 8.19
CA ARG A 41 -10.28 -17.07 8.71
C ARG A 41 -11.34 -18.18 8.81
N PRO A 42 -11.10 -19.38 8.25
CA PRO A 42 -9.94 -19.71 7.41
C PRO A 42 -9.93 -18.91 6.09
N PRO A 43 -8.74 -18.62 5.53
CA PRO A 43 -8.65 -17.90 4.27
C PRO A 43 -9.09 -18.78 3.11
N ARG A 44 -9.74 -18.17 2.11
CA ARG A 44 -10.06 -18.88 0.87
C ARG A 44 -8.83 -19.01 -0.02
N ARG A 45 -8.83 -20.04 -0.88
CA ARG A 45 -7.72 -20.33 -1.81
C ARG A 45 -7.41 -19.18 -2.78
N ASP A 46 -8.42 -18.43 -3.22
CA ASP A 46 -8.26 -17.24 -4.06
C ASP A 46 -7.48 -16.14 -3.33
N GLN A 47 -7.75 -15.93 -2.03
CA GLN A 47 -7.05 -14.92 -1.22
C GLN A 47 -5.57 -15.26 -1.06
N LEU A 48 -5.26 -16.50 -0.73
CA LEU A 48 -3.86 -16.96 -0.59
C LEU A 48 -3.10 -16.84 -1.91
N ARG A 49 -3.72 -17.22 -3.03
CA ARG A 49 -3.11 -17.08 -4.36
C ARG A 49 -2.88 -15.63 -4.75
N ALA A 50 -3.78 -14.72 -4.39
CA ALA A 50 -3.60 -13.29 -4.64
C ALA A 50 -2.39 -12.73 -3.87
N VAL A 51 -2.29 -13.04 -2.58
CA VAL A 51 -1.13 -12.65 -1.75
C VAL A 51 0.16 -13.23 -2.31
N GLN A 52 0.20 -14.53 -2.64
CA GLN A 52 1.41 -15.17 -3.17
C GLN A 52 1.90 -14.48 -4.47
N ARG A 53 1.00 -14.19 -5.41
CA ARG A 53 1.37 -13.50 -6.66
C ARG A 53 1.95 -12.11 -6.41
N GLU A 54 1.37 -11.37 -5.48
CA GLU A 54 1.85 -10.05 -5.06
C GLU A 54 3.26 -10.16 -4.44
N LEU A 55 3.47 -11.10 -3.51
CA LEU A 55 4.78 -11.31 -2.88
C LEU A 55 5.85 -11.75 -3.89
N ASP A 56 5.50 -12.59 -4.86
CA ASP A 56 6.42 -13.00 -5.93
C ASP A 56 6.80 -11.81 -6.84
N MET A 57 5.87 -10.89 -7.09
CA MET A 57 6.16 -9.63 -7.78
C MET A 57 7.12 -8.78 -6.95
N TYR A 58 6.82 -8.51 -5.68
CA TYR A 58 7.69 -7.71 -4.81
C TYR A 58 9.10 -8.29 -4.71
N ARG A 59 9.24 -9.62 -4.60
CA ARG A 59 10.54 -10.30 -4.60
C ARG A 59 11.35 -9.97 -5.87
N ARG A 60 10.73 -10.07 -7.05
CA ARG A 60 11.38 -9.74 -8.33
C ARG A 60 11.75 -8.25 -8.43
N LEU A 61 10.90 -7.36 -7.94
CA LEU A 61 11.15 -5.91 -7.96
C LEU A 61 12.29 -5.53 -7.00
N GLN A 62 12.36 -6.15 -5.82
CA GLN A 62 13.47 -5.96 -4.87
C GLN A 62 14.80 -6.46 -5.45
N GLN A 63 14.81 -7.64 -6.09
CA GLN A 63 16.01 -8.16 -6.77
C GLN A 63 16.51 -7.24 -7.88
N ARG A 64 15.60 -6.54 -8.57
CA ARG A 64 15.92 -5.57 -9.62
C ARG A 64 16.25 -4.18 -9.10
N GLN A 65 16.17 -3.97 -7.78
CA GLN A 65 16.45 -2.69 -7.11
C GLN A 65 15.75 -1.51 -7.78
N ILE A 66 14.44 -1.66 -8.03
CA ILE A 66 13.66 -0.59 -8.64
C ILE A 66 13.68 0.68 -7.76
N ASP A 67 13.47 1.82 -8.38
CA ASP A 67 13.05 3.01 -7.64
C ASP A 67 11.65 2.78 -7.06
N TRP A 68 11.40 3.17 -5.80
CA TRP A 68 10.14 2.98 -5.09
C TRP A 68 9.26 4.25 -5.10
N SER A 69 9.58 5.24 -5.94
CA SER A 69 8.90 6.54 -5.94
C SER A 69 7.45 6.52 -6.45
N MET A 70 6.90 5.38 -6.88
CA MET A 70 5.48 5.27 -7.23
C MET A 70 4.85 3.92 -6.81
N LEU A 71 5.54 3.17 -5.96
CA LEU A 71 5.10 1.87 -5.44
C LEU A 71 5.43 1.78 -3.95
N ALA A 72 4.43 1.53 -3.10
CA ALA A 72 4.65 1.32 -1.67
C ALA A 72 5.62 0.16 -1.43
N ARG A 73 6.69 0.39 -0.68
CA ARG A 73 7.71 -0.65 -0.48
C ARG A 73 7.20 -1.80 0.40
N TYR A 74 7.56 -3.03 0.04
CA TYR A 74 7.33 -4.21 0.89
C TYR A 74 8.52 -4.47 1.82
N HIS A 75 8.23 -4.75 3.09
CA HIS A 75 9.22 -4.91 4.17
C HIS A 75 9.30 -6.32 4.76
N GLY A 76 8.47 -7.26 4.31
CA GLY A 76 8.51 -8.65 4.77
C GLY A 76 7.27 -9.07 5.57
N PRO A 77 7.18 -10.36 5.92
CA PRO A 77 6.10 -10.88 6.74
C PRO A 77 6.33 -10.55 8.22
N VAL A 78 5.26 -10.57 9.01
CA VAL A 78 5.29 -10.43 10.47
C VAL A 78 4.19 -11.27 11.11
N GLU A 79 4.49 -11.90 12.24
CA GLU A 79 3.47 -12.57 13.05
C GLU A 79 2.59 -11.56 13.78
N THR A 80 1.28 -11.76 13.77
CA THR A 80 0.32 -10.84 14.41
C THR A 80 -0.74 -11.60 15.20
N THR A 81 -1.44 -10.91 16.10
CA THR A 81 -2.64 -11.45 16.76
C THR A 81 -3.75 -11.80 15.75
N ARG A 82 -3.61 -11.37 14.49
CA ARG A 82 -4.50 -11.70 13.39
C ARG A 82 -3.87 -12.65 12.33
N GLY A 83 -2.90 -13.46 12.72
CA GLY A 83 -2.19 -14.39 11.82
C GLY A 83 -1.05 -13.69 11.07
N GLU A 84 -0.44 -14.36 10.09
CA GLU A 84 0.66 -13.78 9.30
C GLU A 84 0.18 -12.50 8.58
N GLY A 85 0.87 -11.39 8.87
CA GLY A 85 0.69 -10.10 8.23
C GLY A 85 1.83 -9.78 7.28
N GLN A 86 1.56 -8.92 6.30
CA GLN A 86 2.54 -8.46 5.32
C GLN A 86 2.79 -6.97 5.54
N VAL A 87 4.03 -6.58 5.80
CA VAL A 87 4.41 -5.21 6.16
C VAL A 87 4.72 -4.40 4.90
N TYR A 88 4.07 -3.25 4.75
CA TYR A 88 4.29 -2.30 3.66
C TYR A 88 4.59 -0.90 4.20
N GLU A 89 5.18 -0.07 3.36
CA GLU A 89 5.28 1.37 3.56
C GLU A 89 3.88 1.98 3.67
N LEU A 90 3.69 2.84 4.67
CA LEU A 90 2.51 3.66 4.85
C LEU A 90 2.79 5.08 4.35
N ILE A 91 2.18 5.42 3.21
CA ILE A 91 2.36 6.73 2.58
C ILE A 91 1.62 7.80 3.36
N ARG A 92 2.33 8.89 3.66
CA ARG A 92 1.80 10.04 4.39
C ARG A 92 1.94 11.31 3.58
N ASP A 93 0.99 12.21 3.75
CA ASP A 93 1.08 13.57 3.21
C ASP A 93 2.10 14.40 4.01
N VAL A 94 2.43 15.58 3.48
CA VAL A 94 3.33 16.56 4.12
C VAL A 94 2.90 16.94 5.55
N ASP A 95 1.60 16.87 5.86
CA ASP A 95 1.05 17.13 7.20
C ASP A 95 1.17 15.93 8.17
N GLY A 96 1.83 14.85 7.73
CA GLY A 96 2.01 13.61 8.50
C GLY A 96 0.77 12.72 8.55
N GLN A 97 -0.36 13.13 7.98
CA GLN A 97 -1.56 12.29 7.91
C GLN A 97 -1.39 11.18 6.87
N VAL A 98 -2.13 10.08 7.02
CA VAL A 98 -2.15 9.01 6.01
C VAL A 98 -2.69 9.59 4.71
N ALA A 99 -1.95 9.40 3.61
CA ALA A 99 -2.35 9.90 2.32
C ALA A 99 -3.67 9.23 1.88
N ARG A 100 -4.66 10.04 1.52
CA ARG A 100 -5.97 9.56 1.06
C ARG A 100 -5.86 8.85 -0.28
N THR A 101 -6.75 7.89 -0.53
CA THR A 101 -6.79 7.23 -1.84
C THR A 101 -7.26 8.22 -2.92
N LEU A 102 -6.85 7.99 -4.16
CA LEU A 102 -7.35 8.77 -5.29
C LEU A 102 -8.87 8.60 -5.43
N GLU A 103 -9.43 7.46 -5.01
CA GLU A 103 -10.88 7.26 -4.96
C GLU A 103 -11.56 8.21 -3.96
N ASP A 104 -10.99 8.39 -2.76
CA ASP A 104 -11.53 9.33 -1.76
C ASP A 104 -11.51 10.76 -2.28
N TRP A 105 -10.42 11.17 -2.94
CA TRP A 105 -10.34 12.50 -3.55
C TRP A 105 -11.37 12.69 -4.66
N LEU A 106 -11.51 11.72 -5.56
CA LEU A 106 -12.48 11.80 -6.66
C LEU A 106 -13.94 11.76 -6.18
N ARG A 107 -14.20 11.11 -5.04
CA ARG A 107 -15.54 11.00 -4.45
C ARG A 107 -15.92 12.24 -3.66
N ASP A 108 -15.05 12.68 -2.75
CA ASP A 108 -15.43 13.61 -1.70
C ASP A 108 -15.09 15.07 -2.05
N THR A 109 -13.97 15.29 -2.75
CA THR A 109 -13.44 16.62 -3.06
C THR A 109 -12.76 16.67 -4.45
N PRO A 110 -13.46 16.30 -5.54
CA PRO A 110 -12.86 16.23 -6.88
C PRO A 110 -12.37 17.59 -7.40
N GLU A 111 -12.96 18.70 -6.94
CA GLU A 111 -12.58 20.07 -7.27
C GLU A 111 -11.21 20.47 -6.70
N ALA A 112 -10.74 19.79 -5.65
CA ALA A 112 -9.40 20.00 -5.09
C ALA A 112 -8.29 19.36 -5.96
N LEU A 113 -8.66 18.55 -6.96
CA LEU A 113 -7.72 17.94 -7.89
C LEU A 113 -7.52 18.82 -9.13
N ASP A 114 -6.30 19.30 -9.33
CA ASP A 114 -5.90 19.83 -10.63
C ASP A 114 -5.89 18.69 -11.67
N LYS A 115 -6.82 18.75 -12.62
CA LYS A 115 -7.00 17.75 -13.68
C LYS A 115 -5.76 17.62 -14.57
N ALA A 116 -5.08 18.72 -14.89
CA ALA A 116 -3.90 18.70 -15.75
C ALA A 116 -2.71 18.07 -15.03
N ALA A 117 -2.51 18.42 -13.76
CA ALA A 117 -1.49 17.79 -12.91
C ALA A 117 -1.77 16.30 -12.70
N LEU A 118 -3.02 15.92 -12.42
CA LEU A 118 -3.44 14.53 -12.25
C LEU A 118 -3.16 13.69 -13.51
N LEU A 119 -3.58 14.16 -14.70
CA LEU A 119 -3.32 13.45 -15.96
C LEU A 119 -1.82 13.30 -16.23
N THR A 120 -1.03 14.33 -15.90
CA THR A 120 0.43 14.29 -16.05
C THR A 120 1.04 13.23 -15.12
N ALA A 121 0.65 13.22 -13.85
CA ALA A 121 1.17 12.28 -12.87
C ALA A 121 0.73 10.83 -13.17
N LEU A 122 -0.50 10.61 -13.66
CA LEU A 122 -0.95 9.28 -14.10
C LEU A 122 -0.19 8.78 -15.34
N ARG A 123 0.18 9.66 -16.27
CA ARG A 123 1.07 9.30 -17.40
C ARG A 123 2.46 8.92 -16.91
N GLN A 124 2.98 9.61 -15.90
CA GLN A 124 4.26 9.26 -15.27
C GLN A 124 4.16 7.89 -14.58
N LEU A 125 3.10 7.63 -13.82
CA LEU A 125 2.84 6.33 -13.22
C LEU A 125 2.80 5.22 -14.29
N ARG A 126 2.09 5.44 -15.39
CA ARG A 126 2.06 4.47 -16.50
C ARG A 126 3.47 4.16 -17.02
N ARG A 127 4.30 5.18 -17.25
CA ARG A 127 5.69 5.01 -17.69
C ARG A 127 6.51 4.25 -16.66
N TYR A 128 6.38 4.59 -15.37
CA TYR A 128 7.03 3.92 -14.25
C TYR A 128 6.67 2.42 -14.20
N LEU A 129 5.37 2.09 -14.24
CA LEU A 129 4.90 0.70 -14.19
C LEU A 129 5.41 -0.12 -15.38
N MET A 130 5.44 0.47 -16.59
CA MET A 130 5.98 -0.18 -17.79
C MET A 130 7.49 -0.38 -17.71
N HIS A 131 8.23 0.66 -17.29
CA HIS A 131 9.69 0.61 -17.15
C HIS A 131 10.11 -0.47 -16.15
N TYR A 132 9.48 -0.48 -14.97
CA TYR A 132 9.77 -1.46 -13.93
C TYR A 132 9.02 -2.79 -14.11
N ARG A 133 8.20 -2.94 -15.15
CA ARG A 133 7.41 -4.16 -15.43
C ARG A 133 6.60 -4.61 -14.20
N VAL A 134 5.94 -3.65 -13.55
CA VAL A 134 5.04 -3.90 -12.42
C VAL A 134 3.75 -4.47 -12.98
N ILE A 135 3.49 -5.75 -12.71
CA ILE A 135 2.32 -6.47 -13.21
C ILE A 135 1.28 -6.52 -12.09
N THR A 136 0.23 -5.71 -12.20
CA THR A 136 -0.94 -5.75 -11.32
C THR A 136 -2.13 -6.36 -12.05
N THR A 137 -3.02 -7.04 -11.31
CA THR A 137 -4.28 -7.54 -11.88
C THR A 137 -5.21 -6.41 -12.28
N THR A 138 -5.24 -5.32 -11.50
CA THR A 138 -6.06 -4.14 -11.80
C THR A 138 -5.44 -2.86 -11.23
N LEU A 139 -5.54 -1.78 -12.02
CA LEU A 139 -5.24 -0.41 -11.57
C LEU A 139 -6.56 0.25 -11.18
N HIS A 140 -6.84 0.31 -9.87
CA HIS A 140 -8.00 1.01 -9.33
C HIS A 140 -7.57 2.21 -8.48
N ALA A 141 -8.38 3.28 -8.51
CA ALA A 141 -8.14 4.49 -7.71
C ALA A 141 -8.07 4.20 -6.20
N ARG A 142 -8.81 3.20 -5.70
CA ARG A 142 -8.73 2.74 -4.29
C ARG A 142 -7.41 2.05 -3.91
N ASN A 143 -6.62 1.60 -4.88
CA ASN A 143 -5.28 1.00 -4.66
C ASN A 143 -4.16 2.01 -4.95
N MET A 144 -4.50 3.29 -5.00
CA MET A 144 -3.57 4.36 -5.30
C MET A 144 -3.83 5.50 -4.32
N VAL A 145 -2.79 5.94 -3.63
CA VAL A 145 -2.88 7.14 -2.81
C VAL A 145 -2.38 8.35 -3.61
N TRP A 146 -2.97 9.50 -3.34
CA TRP A 146 -2.55 10.77 -3.90
C TRP A 146 -1.78 11.55 -2.84
N GLN A 147 -0.45 11.43 -2.87
CA GLN A 147 0.42 12.00 -1.83
C GLN A 147 0.72 13.47 -2.13
N ARG A 148 0.33 14.36 -1.22
CA ARG A 148 0.74 15.78 -1.20
C ARG A 148 2.13 15.92 -0.61
N ARG A 149 2.95 16.80 -1.19
CA ARG A 149 4.37 17.00 -0.84
C ARG A 149 4.66 18.51 -0.74
N GLU A 150 5.62 18.89 0.09
CA GLU A 150 5.96 20.29 0.36
C GLU A 150 6.55 20.99 -0.87
N ASP A 151 7.62 20.42 -1.43
CA ASP A 151 8.41 21.04 -2.52
C ASP A 151 8.30 20.29 -3.85
N ALA A 152 7.21 19.54 -4.05
CA ALA A 152 7.01 18.78 -5.28
C ALA A 152 5.52 18.63 -5.62
N PRO A 153 5.16 18.50 -6.91
CA PRO A 153 3.80 18.18 -7.31
C PRO A 153 3.32 16.92 -6.59
N PRO A 154 2.02 16.78 -6.27
CA PRO A 154 1.50 15.55 -5.72
C PRO A 154 1.79 14.37 -6.65
N ARG A 155 2.01 13.19 -6.07
CA ARG A 155 2.28 11.97 -6.85
C ARG A 155 1.27 10.86 -6.53
N PRO A 156 0.91 10.05 -7.52
CA PRO A 156 0.27 8.77 -7.25
C PRO A 156 1.29 7.79 -6.71
N VAL A 157 0.95 7.09 -5.63
CA VAL A 157 1.71 5.92 -5.17
C VAL A 157 0.76 4.73 -5.20
N TRP A 158 1.11 3.71 -5.97
CA TRP A 158 0.34 2.47 -6.03
C TRP A 158 0.68 1.59 -4.83
N TRP A 159 -0.33 0.97 -4.24
CA TRP A 159 -0.27 0.19 -2.99
C TRP A 159 -0.81 -1.23 -3.18
#